data_AF-A0A2U1J6E9-F1
#
_entry.id   AF-A0A2U1J6E9-F1
#
_cell.length_a   1.000
_cell.length_b   1.000
_cell.length_c   1.000
_cell.angle_alpha   90.00
_cell.angle_beta   90.00
_cell.angle_gamma   90.00
#
_symmetry.space_group_name_H-M   'P 1'
#
loop_
_entity.id
_entity.type
_entity.pdbx_description
1 polymer ?
#
loop_
_entity_poly.entity_id
_entity_poly.type
_entity_poly.pdbx_seq_one_letter_code
_entity_poly.pdbx_strand_id
1 'polypeptide(L)'
;MLNPIENAWSDIKAFIKREMSANHNTFLLGDPNRQMSMAKYGLVYIEDLIEQEQEVVTIEKANQFIEHAKPFHNMTILGESMPVGQ
;
A
#
# COMPACT_ATOMS: atom_id res chain seq x y z
N MET A 1 4.03 -12.08 -0.82
CA MET A 1 5.35 -11.50 -1.16
C MET A 1 6.29 -11.74 0.01
N LEU A 2 7.57 -12.03 -0.25
CA LEU A 2 8.53 -12.50 0.77
C LEU A 2 9.24 -11.38 1.54
N ASN A 3 9.06 -10.14 1.10
CA ASN A 3 9.69 -8.97 1.68
C ASN A 3 8.63 -8.14 2.46
N PRO A 4 8.79 -7.95 3.78
CA PRO A 4 7.86 -7.16 4.59
C PRO A 4 7.67 -5.72 4.10
N ILE A 5 8.71 -5.11 3.51
CA ILE A 5 8.63 -3.76 2.92
C ILE A 5 7.71 -3.80 1.68
N GLU A 6 7.85 -4.81 0.83
CA GLU A 6 6.97 -4.98 -0.34
C GLU A 6 5.53 -5.30 0.06
N ASN A 7 5.33 -6.01 1.16
CA ASN A 7 3.99 -6.27 1.72
C ASN A 7 3.35 -4.96 2.20
N ALA A 8 4.09 -4.13 2.96
CA ALA A 8 3.63 -2.82 3.38
C ALA A 8 3.32 -1.91 2.17
N TRP A 9 4.18 -1.95 1.14
CA TRP A 9 3.96 -1.16 -0.07
C TRP A 9 2.79 -1.64 -0.91
N SER A 10 2.54 -2.94 -0.93
CA SER A 10 1.35 -3.53 -1.58
C SER A 10 0.06 -3.10 -0.87
N ASP A 11 0.07 -3.02 0.46
CA ASP A 11 -1.07 -2.57 1.24
C ASP A 11 -1.37 -1.07 1.01
N ILE A 12 -0.33 -0.23 1.05
CA ILE A 12 -0.45 1.22 0.73
C ILE A 12 -1.00 1.42 -0.69
N LYS A 13 -0.51 0.64 -1.65
CA LYS A 13 -1.03 0.68 -3.03
C LYS A 13 -2.50 0.26 -3.11
N ALA A 14 -2.92 -0.74 -2.31
CA ALA A 14 -4.31 -1.17 -2.28
C ALA A 14 -5.22 -0.10 -1.66
N PHE A 15 -4.77 0.58 -0.60
CA PHE A 15 -5.46 1.72 -0.01
C PHE A 15 -5.66 2.86 -1.03
N ILE A 16 -4.58 3.32 -1.67
CA ILE A 16 -4.63 4.41 -2.66
C ILE A 16 -5.65 4.09 -3.77
N LYS A 17 -5.63 2.85 -4.29
CA LYS A 17 -6.59 2.43 -5.34
C LYS A 17 -8.04 2.49 -4.87
N ARG A 18 -8.31 2.06 -3.64
CA ARG A 18 -9.65 2.11 -3.04
C ARG A 18 -10.13 3.56 -2.89
N GLU A 19 -9.28 4.43 -2.36
CA GLU A 19 -9.61 5.85 -2.19
C GLU A 19 -9.79 6.57 -3.52
N MET A 20 -8.93 6.31 -4.50
CA MET A 20 -9.09 6.84 -5.86
C MET A 20 -10.38 6.34 -6.53
N SER A 21 -10.80 5.11 -6.26
CA SER A 21 -12.06 4.58 -6.77
C SER A 21 -13.27 5.21 -6.08
N ALA A 22 -13.22 5.39 -4.76
CA ALA A 22 -14.31 5.98 -3.98
C ALA A 22 -14.49 7.48 -4.28
N ASN A 23 -13.38 8.19 -4.47
CA ASN A 23 -13.34 9.64 -4.70
C ASN A 23 -13.03 10.00 -6.15
N HIS A 24 -13.30 9.08 -7.09
CA HIS A 24 -12.92 9.21 -8.50
C HIS A 24 -13.37 10.54 -9.14
N ASN A 25 -14.62 10.94 -8.89
CA ASN A 25 -15.16 12.17 -9.43
C ASN A 25 -14.45 13.41 -8.87
N THR A 26 -14.12 13.40 -7.58
CA THR A 26 -13.37 14.49 -6.92
C THR A 26 -11.95 14.60 -7.48
N PHE A 27 -11.30 13.46 -7.70
CA PHE A 27 -9.99 13.42 -8.34
C PHE A 27 -10.04 14.00 -9.77
N LEU A 28 -11.03 13.61 -10.57
CA LEU A 28 -11.20 14.10 -11.95
C LEU A 28 -11.57 15.58 -12.07
N LEU A 29 -12.23 16.14 -11.06
CA LEU A 29 -12.55 17.58 -11.01
C LEU A 29 -11.29 18.44 -10.85
N GLY A 30 -10.18 17.86 -10.37
CA GLY A 30 -8.91 18.56 -10.21
C GLY A 30 -8.89 19.50 -9.01
N ASP A 31 -7.95 20.45 -9.01
CA ASP A 31 -7.79 21.40 -7.91
C ASP A 31 -9.02 22.32 -7.77
N PRO A 32 -9.76 22.26 -6.64
CA PRO A 32 -10.94 23.08 -6.43
C PRO A 32 -10.62 24.59 -6.42
N ASN A 33 -9.39 24.96 -6.08
CA ASN A 33 -8.93 26.35 -6.07
C ASN A 33 -8.32 26.79 -7.42
N ARG A 34 -8.19 25.87 -8.39
CA ARG A 34 -7.59 26.08 -9.72
C ARG A 34 -6.19 26.72 -9.70
N GLN A 35 -5.44 26.54 -8.62
CA GLN A 35 -4.08 27.03 -8.46
C GLN A 35 -3.03 26.05 -9.01
N MET A 36 -3.40 24.77 -9.14
CA MET A 36 -2.52 23.72 -9.62
C MET A 36 -2.99 23.17 -10.96
N SER A 37 -2.03 22.74 -11.78
CA SER A 37 -2.35 21.91 -12.95
C SER A 37 -2.89 20.56 -12.49
N MET A 38 -3.67 19.89 -13.36
CA MET A 38 -4.24 18.58 -13.06
C MET A 38 -3.17 17.54 -12.66
N ALA A 39 -2.01 17.56 -13.35
CA ALA A 39 -0.90 16.68 -13.04
C ALA A 39 -0.31 16.97 -11.64
N LYS A 40 -0.17 18.24 -11.27
CA LYS A 40 0.36 18.63 -9.96
C LYS A 40 -0.62 18.31 -8.83
N TYR A 41 -1.90 18.59 -9.03
CA TYR A 41 -2.94 18.22 -8.08
C TYR A 41 -2.99 16.71 -7.85
N GLY A 42 -2.88 15.92 -8.92
CA GLY A 42 -2.86 14.46 -8.80
C GLY A 42 -1.66 13.92 -8.01
N LEU A 43 -0.49 14.56 -8.12
CA LEU A 43 0.69 14.19 -7.31
C LEU A 43 0.45 14.48 -5.82
N VAL A 44 0.02 15.71 -5.49
CA VAL A 44 -0.26 16.11 -4.10
C VAL A 44 -1.34 15.22 -3.48
N TYR A 45 -2.40 14.93 -4.22
CA TYR A 45 -3.47 14.04 -3.75
C TYR A 45 -2.96 12.62 -3.44
N ILE A 46 -2.04 12.08 -4.25
CA ILE A 46 -1.45 10.76 -3.98
C ILE A 46 -0.50 10.83 -2.77
N GLU A 47 0.29 11.90 -2.64
CA GLU A 47 1.16 12.13 -1.49
C GLU A 47 0.34 12.18 -0.18
N ASP A 48 -0.75 12.93 -0.15
CA ASP A 48 -1.66 13.01 1.01
C ASP A 48 -2.21 11.62 1.40
N LEU A 49 -2.60 10.80 0.41
CA LEU A 49 -3.09 9.44 0.67
C LEU A 49 -1.97 8.52 1.19
N ILE A 50 -0.73 8.69 0.73
CA ILE A 50 0.41 7.93 1.25
C ILE A 50 0.66 8.32 2.71
N GLU A 51 0.65 9.61 3.03
CA GLU A 51 0.85 10.11 4.40
C GLU A 51 -0.24 9.58 5.34
N GLN A 52 -1.52 9.66 4.94
CA GLN A 52 -2.64 9.12 5.72
C GLN A 52 -2.49 7.63 6.01
N GLU A 53 -2.09 6.82 5.03
CA GLU A 53 -1.93 5.38 5.26
C GLU A 53 -0.67 5.10 6.10
N GLN A 54 0.41 5.86 5.92
CA GLN A 54 1.63 5.74 6.73
C GLN A 54 1.37 6.04 8.21
N GLU A 55 0.50 7.00 8.54
CA GLU A 55 0.07 7.24 9.93
C GLU A 55 -0.63 6.02 10.56
N VAL A 56 -1.22 5.14 9.75
CA VAL A 56 -1.93 3.92 10.17
C VAL A 56 -1.03 2.67 10.12
N VAL A 57 0.21 2.78 9.61
CA VAL A 57 1.21 1.70 9.72
C VAL A 57 1.74 1.64 11.15
N THR A 58 0.99 0.98 12.03
CA THR A 58 1.39 0.76 13.41
C THR A 58 2.43 -0.36 13.53
N ILE A 59 3.08 -0.45 14.69
CA ILE A 59 4.03 -1.53 15.02
C ILE A 59 3.35 -2.91 14.87
N GLU A 60 2.07 -3.02 15.23
CA GLU A 60 1.30 -4.25 15.09
C GLU A 60 1.13 -4.65 13.61
N LYS A 61 0.85 -3.68 12.73
CA LYS A 61 0.71 -3.92 11.28
C LYS A 61 2.06 -4.33 10.66
N ALA A 62 3.15 -3.69 11.09
CA ALA A 62 4.51 -4.11 10.71
C ALA A 62 4.85 -5.54 11.17
N ASN A 63 4.47 -5.90 12.41
CA ASN A 63 4.64 -7.25 12.93
C ASN A 63 3.84 -8.28 12.12
N GLN A 64 2.62 -7.97 11.68
CA GLN A 64 1.85 -8.86 10.81
C GLN A 64 2.55 -9.12 9.46
N PHE A 65 3.19 -8.11 8.86
CA PHE A 65 3.97 -8.31 7.63
C PHE A 65 5.18 -9.22 7.85
N ILE A 66 5.84 -9.11 9.01
CA ILE A 66 6.97 -9.98 9.39
C ILE A 66 6.48 -11.41 9.65
N GLU A 67 5.40 -11.59 10.42
CA GLU A 67 4.80 -12.91 10.67
C GLU A 67 4.36 -13.59 9.38
N HIS A 68 3.80 -12.85 8.42
CA HIS A 68 3.44 -13.40 7.12
C HIS A 68 4.67 -13.87 6.32
N ALA A 69 5.83 -13.21 6.46
CA ALA A 69 7.05 -13.57 5.75
C ALA A 69 7.84 -14.73 6.42
N LYS A 70 7.69 -14.93 7.74
CA LYS A 70 8.41 -15.96 8.52
C LYS A 70 8.26 -17.40 8.00
N PRO A 71 7.05 -17.91 7.69
CA PRO A 71 6.88 -19.27 7.18
C PRO A 71 7.71 -19.53 5.93
N PHE A 72 7.74 -18.56 5.01
CA PHE A 72 8.49 -18.68 3.77
C PHE A 72 10.01 -18.61 3.98
N HIS A 73 10.47 -17.77 4.90
CA HIS A 73 11.89 -17.72 5.28
C HIS A 73 12.34 -19.04 5.91
N ASN A 74 11.56 -19.59 6.83
CA ASN A 74 11.82 -20.88 7.45
C ASN A 74 11.79 -22.01 6.41
N MET A 75 10.85 -22.03 5.48
CA MET A 75 10.81 -23.01 4.38
C MET A 75 12.03 -22.91 3.45
N THR A 76 12.51 -21.68 3.17
CA THR A 76 13.72 -21.46 2.35
C THR A 76 14.98 -22.00 3.03
N ILE A 77 15.09 -21.83 4.35
CA ILE A 77 16.21 -22.36 5.14
C ILE A 77 16.10 -23.89 5.32
N LEU A 78 14.88 -24.41 5.48
CA LEU A 78 14.62 -25.83 5.76
C LEU A 78 14.48 -26.71 4.50
N GLY A 79 14.39 -26.11 3.30
CA GLY A 79 14.27 -26.82 2.03
C GLY A 79 12.90 -27.46 1.77
N GLU A 80 11.85 -26.98 2.43
CA GLU A 80 10.49 -27.52 2.28
C GLU A 80 9.76 -26.91 1.08
N SER A 81 8.99 -27.73 0.35
CA SER A 81 8.26 -27.30 -0.85
C SER A 81 7.11 -26.34 -0.53
N MET A 82 6.93 -25.30 -1.34
CA MET A 82 5.87 -24.30 -1.18
C MET A 82 4.48 -24.95 -1.16
N PRO A 83 3.57 -24.56 -0.23
CA PRO A 83 2.16 -24.91 -0.35
C PRO A 83 1.60 -24.19 -1.57
N VAL A 84 1.40 -24.96 -2.65
CA VAL A 84 0.65 -24.50 -3.81
C VAL A 84 -0.78 -24.31 -3.30
N GLY A 85 -1.28 -23.06 -3.35
CA GLY A 85 -2.61 -22.71 -2.86
C GLY A 85 -3.66 -23.70 -3.37
N GLN A 86 -4.42 -24.28 -2.44
CA GLN A 86 -5.66 -25.00 -2.73
C GLN A 86 -6.80 -24.02 -2.97
#